data_AF-A0A1C5JBW6-F1
#
_entry.id   AF-A0A1C5JBW6-F1
#
_cell.length_a   1.000
_cell.length_b   1.000
_cell.length_c   1.000
_cell.angle_alpha   90.00
_cell.angle_beta   90.00
_cell.angle_gamma   90.00
#
_symmetry.space_group_name_H-M   'P 1'
#
loop_
_entity.id
_entity.type
_entity.pdbx_description
1 polymer ?
#
loop_
_entity_poly.entity_id
_entity_poly.type
_entity_poly.pdbx_seq_one_letter_code
_entity_poly.pdbx_strand_id
1 'polypeptide(L)'
;MSVTALLAGFAALGPPDGPLAAWAARVGAPDGDFPLIGAGVRAETYVALRWNGERCAALGPAVGPTLAGLAVGAAHRRSVAELSAAVDAGLAAAAEASAHVAPVSTGVLAATVCAGRLAGVREGDLPALLDLAASLMVIGPPGAVPGHEPAAAWLALRAWDAGVTGMPGGLAHTLSVVSDGLADRAPAGPDVTDVVEALA
;
A
#
# COMPACT_ATOMS: atom_id res chain seq x y z
N MET A 1 -7.90 -13.81 -7.11
CA MET A 1 -6.85 -14.84 -6.92
C MET A 1 -6.71 -15.09 -5.43
N SER A 2 -6.59 -16.35 -4.98
CA SER A 2 -6.39 -16.65 -3.56
C SER A 2 -4.98 -16.28 -3.09
N VAL A 3 -4.80 -16.06 -1.78
CA VAL A 3 -3.48 -15.80 -1.18
C VAL A 3 -2.50 -16.93 -1.50
N THR A 4 -2.90 -18.19 -1.40
CA THR A 4 -2.02 -19.32 -1.74
C THR A 4 -1.53 -19.27 -3.19
N ALA A 5 -2.41 -18.95 -4.14
CA ALA A 5 -2.03 -18.80 -5.55
C ALA A 5 -1.10 -17.60 -5.76
N LEU A 6 -1.33 -16.49 -5.04
CA LEU A 6 -0.47 -15.32 -5.08
C LEU A 6 0.93 -15.60 -4.52
N LEU A 7 1.02 -16.32 -3.39
CA LEU A 7 2.29 -16.75 -2.80
C LEU A 7 3.08 -17.66 -3.75
N ALA A 8 2.39 -18.58 -4.43
CA ALA A 8 3.01 -19.38 -5.49
C ALA A 8 3.50 -18.49 -6.66
N GLY A 9 2.72 -17.47 -7.03
CA GLY A 9 3.11 -16.46 -8.01
C GLY A 9 4.38 -15.71 -7.61
N PHE A 10 4.50 -15.27 -6.35
CA PHE A 10 5.71 -14.63 -5.83
C PHE A 10 6.93 -15.55 -5.93
N ALA A 11 6.77 -16.83 -5.56
CA ALA A 11 7.84 -17.81 -5.62
C ALA A 11 8.28 -18.16 -7.05
N ALA A 12 7.37 -18.03 -8.03
CA ALA A 12 7.64 -18.32 -9.43
C ALA A 12 8.31 -17.15 -10.18
N LEU A 13 8.38 -15.95 -9.58
CA LEU A 13 9.03 -14.80 -10.22
C LEU A 13 10.54 -15.05 -10.37
N GLY A 14 11.01 -15.09 -11.62
CA GLY A 14 12.45 -15.10 -11.93
C GLY A 14 13.15 -13.81 -11.51
N PRO A 15 14.49 -13.72 -11.60
CA PRO A 15 15.25 -12.53 -11.18
C PRO A 15 14.72 -11.22 -11.78
N PRO A 16 14.72 -10.10 -11.04
CA PRO A 16 14.34 -8.81 -11.61
C PRO A 16 15.32 -8.39 -12.70
N ASP A 17 14.83 -7.62 -13.67
CA ASP A 17 15.62 -6.99 -14.72
C ASP A 17 15.44 -5.46 -14.70
N GLY A 18 16.24 -4.78 -15.54
CA GLY A 18 16.09 -3.36 -15.82
C GLY A 18 16.05 -2.45 -14.58
N PRO A 19 15.11 -1.48 -14.53
CA PRO A 19 15.00 -0.54 -13.42
C PRO A 19 14.76 -1.19 -12.05
N LEU A 20 14.02 -2.31 -11.99
CA LEU A 20 13.76 -3.03 -10.74
C LEU A 20 15.04 -3.69 -10.20
N ALA A 21 15.87 -4.28 -11.08
CA ALA A 21 17.17 -4.81 -10.69
C ALA A 21 18.10 -3.71 -10.18
N ALA A 22 18.16 -2.57 -10.89
CA ALA A 22 18.95 -1.42 -10.46
C ALA A 22 18.47 -0.84 -9.13
N TRP A 23 17.16 -0.81 -8.88
CA TRP A 23 16.60 -0.39 -7.60
C TRP A 23 16.96 -1.38 -6.49
N ALA A 24 16.81 -2.69 -6.72
CA ALA A 24 17.18 -3.72 -5.75
C ALA A 24 18.67 -3.62 -5.35
N ALA A 25 19.56 -3.37 -6.30
CA ALA A 25 20.99 -3.20 -6.03
C ALA A 25 21.29 -1.95 -5.16
N ARG A 26 20.49 -0.88 -5.27
CA ARG A 26 20.68 0.35 -4.47
C ARG A 26 20.18 0.22 -3.04
N VAL A 27 19.12 -0.57 -2.81
CA VAL A 27 18.45 -0.65 -1.50
C VAL A 27 18.72 -1.95 -0.76
N GLY A 28 19.32 -2.93 -1.43
CA GLY A 28 19.70 -4.21 -0.84
C GLY A 28 20.73 -4.01 0.29
N ALA A 29 20.44 -4.60 1.44
CA ALA A 29 21.28 -4.57 2.62
C ALA A 29 21.43 -5.98 3.22
N PRO A 30 22.63 -6.38 3.69
CA PRO A 30 22.86 -7.70 4.31
C PRO A 30 21.97 -7.97 5.53
N ASP A 31 21.62 -6.92 6.27
CA ASP A 31 20.84 -6.92 7.50
C ASP A 31 19.38 -6.47 7.29
N GLY A 32 18.89 -6.43 6.04
CA GLY A 32 17.52 -6.03 5.75
C GLY A 32 16.46 -6.94 6.39
N ASP A 33 15.38 -6.35 6.89
CA ASP A 33 14.31 -7.05 7.61
C ASP A 33 13.39 -7.87 6.70
N PHE A 34 13.19 -7.44 5.45
CA PHE A 34 12.19 -8.04 4.56
C PHE A 34 12.79 -8.37 3.18
N PRO A 35 12.45 -9.53 2.58
CA PRO A 35 13.05 -9.94 1.31
C PRO A 35 12.56 -9.10 0.13
N LEU A 36 13.44 -8.83 -0.82
CA LEU A 36 13.08 -8.38 -2.17
C LEU A 36 12.78 -9.62 -3.01
N ILE A 37 11.50 -9.88 -3.29
CA ILE A 37 11.00 -11.12 -3.91
C ILE A 37 11.72 -11.39 -5.23
N GLY A 38 12.42 -12.52 -5.32
CA GLY A 38 13.16 -12.95 -6.51
C GLY A 38 14.49 -12.22 -6.77
N ALA A 39 14.87 -11.20 -5.98
CA ALA A 39 16.15 -10.51 -6.14
C ALA A 39 17.31 -11.13 -5.36
N GLY A 40 17.04 -12.08 -4.46
CA GLY A 40 18.06 -12.74 -3.63
C GLY A 40 18.70 -11.86 -2.55
N VAL A 41 18.17 -10.65 -2.33
CA VAL A 41 18.63 -9.70 -1.31
C VAL A 41 17.47 -9.25 -0.41
N ARG A 42 17.79 -8.60 0.71
CA ARG A 42 16.83 -8.05 1.68
C ARG A 42 16.98 -6.53 1.76
N ALA A 43 15.96 -5.85 2.27
CA ALA A 43 16.01 -4.41 2.57
C ALA A 43 15.20 -4.11 3.83
N GLU A 44 15.31 -2.88 4.34
CA GLU A 44 14.41 -2.36 5.38
C GLU A 44 12.94 -2.54 4.94
N THR A 45 12.05 -2.87 5.88
CA THR A 45 10.69 -3.33 5.59
C THR A 45 9.89 -2.35 4.72
N TYR A 46 9.87 -1.06 5.06
CA TYR A 46 9.13 -0.07 4.26
C TYR A 46 9.67 0.02 2.83
N VAL A 47 11.00 0.02 2.66
CA VAL A 47 11.63 0.05 1.34
C VAL A 47 11.34 -1.23 0.55
N ALA A 48 11.41 -2.39 1.20
CA ALA A 48 11.10 -3.68 0.58
C ALA A 48 9.65 -3.78 0.13
N LEU A 49 8.70 -3.28 0.93
CA LEU A 49 7.27 -3.25 0.55
C LEU A 49 7.03 -2.36 -0.66
N ARG A 50 7.71 -1.20 -0.75
CA ARG A 50 7.65 -0.35 -1.96
C ARG A 50 8.15 -1.08 -3.20
N TRP A 51 9.30 -1.71 -3.10
CA TRP A 51 9.88 -2.43 -4.23
C TRP A 51 9.03 -3.65 -4.64
N ASN A 52 8.57 -4.44 -3.67
CA ASN A 52 7.77 -5.64 -3.91
C ASN A 52 6.39 -5.31 -4.48
N GLY A 53 5.72 -4.26 -3.97
CA GLY A 53 4.43 -3.84 -4.51
C GLY A 53 4.53 -3.43 -5.97
N GLU A 54 5.60 -2.71 -6.34
CA GLU A 54 5.86 -2.34 -7.73
C GLU A 54 6.10 -3.55 -8.62
N ARG A 55 6.96 -4.46 -8.17
CA ARG A 55 7.30 -5.67 -8.90
C ARG A 55 6.12 -6.61 -9.10
N CYS A 56 5.29 -6.74 -8.08
CA CYS A 56 4.21 -7.72 -8.05
C CYS A 56 2.87 -7.15 -8.51
N ALA A 57 2.78 -5.86 -8.86
CA ALA A 57 1.53 -5.16 -9.17
C ALA A 57 0.64 -5.91 -10.18
N ALA A 58 1.25 -6.47 -11.24
CA ALA A 58 0.55 -7.20 -12.29
C ALA A 58 -0.15 -8.49 -11.81
N LEU A 59 0.17 -8.99 -10.61
CA LEU A 59 -0.49 -10.14 -10.00
C LEU A 59 -1.87 -9.79 -9.41
N GLY A 60 -2.23 -8.51 -9.35
CA GLY A 60 -3.60 -8.06 -9.07
C GLY A 60 -3.81 -7.47 -7.68
N PRO A 61 -5.07 -7.14 -7.33
CA PRO A 61 -5.39 -6.24 -6.21
C PRO A 61 -5.07 -6.82 -4.82
N ALA A 62 -4.90 -8.14 -4.70
CA ALA A 62 -4.53 -8.78 -3.44
C ALA A 62 -3.05 -8.61 -3.08
N VAL A 63 -2.20 -8.08 -3.98
CA VAL A 63 -0.76 -7.92 -3.78
C VAL A 63 -0.46 -7.02 -2.59
N GLY A 64 -1.00 -5.80 -2.57
CA GLY A 64 -0.81 -4.84 -1.48
C GLY A 64 -1.14 -5.43 -0.09
N PRO A 65 -2.38 -5.90 0.14
CA PRO A 65 -2.73 -6.47 1.44
C PRO A 65 -1.97 -7.75 1.78
N THR A 66 -1.58 -8.57 0.80
CA THR A 66 -0.77 -9.77 1.07
C THR A 66 0.65 -9.38 1.50
N LEU A 67 1.29 -8.41 0.85
CA LEU A 67 2.64 -7.97 1.19
C LEU A 67 2.69 -7.32 2.59
N ALA A 68 1.76 -6.41 2.88
CA ALA A 68 1.66 -5.82 4.22
C ALA A 68 1.35 -6.89 5.28
N GLY A 69 0.45 -7.82 4.96
CA GLY A 69 0.09 -8.93 5.83
C GLY A 69 1.24 -9.91 6.07
N LEU A 70 2.12 -10.16 5.09
CA LEU A 70 3.32 -10.97 5.29
C LEU A 70 4.31 -10.30 6.26
N ALA A 71 4.54 -9.00 6.10
CA ALA A 71 5.44 -8.23 6.98
C ALA A 71 4.94 -8.25 8.44
N VAL A 72 3.65 -7.97 8.65
CA VAL A 72 3.05 -7.94 9.99
C VAL A 72 2.82 -9.35 10.54
N GLY A 73 2.25 -10.24 9.74
CA GLY A 73 1.96 -11.61 10.13
C GLY A 73 3.20 -12.39 10.57
N ALA A 74 4.34 -12.17 9.92
CA ALA A 74 5.62 -12.77 10.35
C ALA A 74 6.03 -12.30 11.76
N ALA A 75 5.92 -10.99 12.05
CA ALA A 75 6.25 -10.44 13.37
C ALA A 75 5.31 -10.96 14.48
N HIS A 76 4.05 -11.24 14.15
CA HIS A 76 3.03 -11.75 15.08
C HIS A 76 2.83 -13.27 15.01
N ARG A 77 3.67 -14.00 14.28
CA ARG A 77 3.61 -15.47 14.09
C ARG A 77 2.25 -15.99 13.61
N ARG A 78 1.64 -15.27 12.67
CA ARG A 78 0.34 -15.62 12.08
C ARG A 78 0.47 -16.69 11.00
N SER A 79 -0.57 -17.51 10.90
CA SER A 79 -0.70 -18.55 9.88
C SER A 79 -1.12 -17.99 8.52
N VAL A 80 -0.90 -18.77 7.46
CA VAL A 80 -1.37 -18.45 6.10
C VAL A 80 -2.90 -18.38 6.03
N ALA A 81 -3.60 -19.14 6.86
CA ALA A 81 -5.07 -19.09 6.95
C ALA A 81 -5.55 -17.75 7.54
N GLU A 82 -4.90 -17.28 8.61
CA GLU A 82 -5.16 -15.95 9.18
C GLU A 82 -4.84 -14.83 8.17
N LEU A 83 -3.72 -14.95 7.45
CA LEU A 83 -3.38 -14.02 6.37
C LEU A 83 -4.46 -13.98 5.28
N SER A 84 -4.95 -15.15 4.84
CA SER A 84 -6.01 -15.23 3.82
C SER A 84 -7.28 -14.52 4.27
N ALA A 85 -7.75 -14.81 5.49
CA ALA A 85 -8.93 -14.16 6.06
C ALA A 85 -8.75 -12.65 6.24
N ALA A 86 -7.54 -12.19 6.59
CA ALA A 86 -7.22 -10.78 6.73
C ALA A 86 -7.20 -10.05 5.38
N VAL A 87 -6.66 -10.68 4.33
CA VAL A 87 -6.69 -10.15 2.96
C VAL A 87 -8.12 -10.02 2.45
N ASP A 88 -8.95 -11.05 2.62
CA ASP A 88 -10.36 -11.02 2.19
C ASP A 88 -11.13 -9.88 2.88
N ALA A 89 -10.91 -9.69 4.19
CA ALA A 89 -11.51 -8.59 4.94
C ALA A 89 -11.03 -7.21 4.44
N GLY A 90 -9.74 -7.08 4.13
CA GLY A 90 -9.20 -5.84 3.59
C GLY A 90 -9.78 -5.50 2.22
N LEU A 91 -9.88 -6.48 1.32
CA LEU A 91 -10.48 -6.28 0.01
C LEU A 91 -11.96 -5.87 0.11
N ALA A 92 -12.71 -6.45 1.04
CA ALA A 92 -14.10 -6.05 1.28
C ALA A 92 -14.21 -4.59 1.75
N ALA A 93 -13.36 -4.17 2.70
CA ALA A 93 -13.35 -2.79 3.20
C ALA A 93 -12.97 -1.76 2.12
N ALA A 94 -11.99 -2.08 1.26
CA ALA A 94 -11.63 -1.20 0.16
C ALA A 94 -12.72 -1.11 -0.93
N ALA A 95 -13.47 -2.18 -1.16
CA ALA A 95 -14.58 -2.19 -2.11
C ALA A 95 -15.71 -1.25 -1.65
N GLU A 96 -16.02 -1.23 -0.35
CA GLU A 96 -16.99 -0.30 0.24
C GLU A 96 -16.56 1.17 0.05
N ALA A 97 -15.29 1.48 0.31
CA ALA A 97 -14.75 2.83 0.12
C ALA A 97 -14.69 3.25 -1.38
N SER A 98 -14.40 2.31 -2.27
CA SER A 98 -14.26 2.57 -3.72
C SER A 98 -15.60 2.82 -4.42
N ALA A 99 -16.73 2.45 -3.78
CA ALA A 99 -18.06 2.70 -4.32
C ALA A 99 -18.45 4.19 -4.34
N HIS A 100 -17.65 5.08 -3.74
CA HIS A 100 -18.07 6.44 -3.42
C HIS A 100 -17.18 7.57 -3.98
N VAL A 101 -16.05 7.31 -4.67
CA VAL A 101 -15.02 8.37 -4.87
C VAL A 101 -14.17 8.26 -6.15
N ALA A 102 -13.70 9.44 -6.60
CA ALA A 102 -12.62 9.75 -7.54
C ALA A 102 -11.29 8.98 -7.29
N PRO A 103 -10.28 9.05 -8.19
CA PRO A 103 -9.16 8.12 -8.18
C PRO A 103 -8.23 8.38 -6.99
N VAL A 104 -8.34 7.55 -5.96
CA VAL A 104 -7.43 7.51 -4.80
C VAL A 104 -6.93 6.09 -4.58
N SER A 105 -5.77 5.96 -3.92
CA SER A 105 -5.13 4.67 -3.61
C SER A 105 -5.87 3.89 -2.50
N THR A 106 -7.09 3.44 -2.76
CA THR A 106 -7.92 2.67 -1.80
C THR A 106 -7.29 1.33 -1.40
N GLY A 107 -6.31 0.83 -2.16
CA GLY A 107 -5.50 -0.33 -1.76
C GLY A 107 -4.74 -0.15 -0.45
N VAL A 108 -4.45 1.10 -0.05
CA VAL A 108 -3.92 1.43 1.29
C VAL A 108 -4.89 0.96 2.39
N LEU A 109 -6.20 1.12 2.19
CA LEU A 109 -7.21 0.71 3.17
C LEU A 109 -7.27 -0.80 3.29
N ALA A 110 -7.29 -1.52 2.15
CA ALA A 110 -7.25 -2.99 2.16
C ALA A 110 -6.02 -3.52 2.89
N ALA A 111 -4.85 -2.96 2.57
CA ALA A 111 -3.61 -3.37 3.21
C ALA A 111 -3.57 -3.04 4.71
N THR A 112 -4.15 -1.91 5.11
CA THR A 112 -4.23 -1.50 6.52
C THR A 112 -5.15 -2.40 7.33
N VAL A 113 -6.33 -2.76 6.81
CA VAL A 113 -7.23 -3.70 7.49
C VAL A 113 -6.58 -5.06 7.64
N CYS A 114 -5.91 -5.56 6.59
CA CYS A 114 -5.17 -6.81 6.64
C CYS A 114 -4.09 -6.78 7.73
N ALA A 115 -3.24 -5.74 7.72
CA ALA A 115 -2.19 -5.53 8.69
C ALA A 115 -2.73 -5.43 10.13
N GLY A 116 -3.75 -4.59 10.35
CA GLY A 116 -4.37 -4.39 11.66
C GLY A 116 -4.94 -5.68 12.25
N ARG A 117 -5.63 -6.49 11.43
CA ARG A 117 -6.16 -7.80 11.87
C ARG A 117 -5.05 -8.76 12.29
N LEU A 118 -3.96 -8.83 11.52
CA LEU A 118 -2.83 -9.71 11.84
C LEU A 118 -2.04 -9.25 13.06
N ALA A 119 -1.99 -7.93 13.30
CA ALA A 119 -1.42 -7.36 14.52
C ALA A 119 -2.33 -7.55 15.75
N GLY A 120 -3.62 -7.85 15.55
CA GLY A 120 -4.59 -7.99 16.64
C GLY A 120 -5.17 -6.65 17.12
N VAL A 121 -5.21 -5.64 16.25
CA VAL A 121 -5.91 -4.37 16.52
C VAL A 121 -7.39 -4.69 16.78
N ARG A 122 -7.94 -4.16 17.87
CA ARG A 122 -9.34 -4.39 18.25
C ARG A 122 -10.26 -3.78 17.19
N GLU A 123 -11.40 -4.41 16.95
CA GLU A 123 -12.36 -3.95 15.95
C GLU A 123 -12.81 -2.48 16.18
N GLY A 124 -12.99 -2.08 17.44
CA GLY A 124 -13.31 -0.70 17.81
C GLY A 124 -12.17 0.33 17.58
N ASP A 125 -10.93 -0.12 17.43
CA ASP A 125 -9.76 0.74 17.17
C ASP A 125 -9.45 0.85 15.67
N LEU A 126 -10.01 -0.05 14.85
CA LEU A 126 -9.77 -0.07 13.41
C LEU A 126 -10.13 1.24 12.69
N PRO A 127 -11.24 1.94 13.03
CA PRO A 127 -11.54 3.24 12.40
C PRO A 127 -10.44 4.27 12.61
N ALA A 128 -9.84 4.34 13.80
CA ALA A 128 -8.80 5.30 14.11
C ALA A 128 -7.46 4.98 13.41
N LEU A 129 -7.16 3.69 13.22
CA LEU A 129 -6.05 3.25 12.37
C LEU A 129 -6.30 3.61 10.89
N LEU A 130 -7.54 3.45 10.42
CA LEU A 130 -7.93 3.81 9.06
C LEU A 130 -7.88 5.33 8.80
N ASP A 131 -8.24 6.14 9.80
CA ASP A 131 -8.08 7.60 9.73
C ASP A 131 -6.60 8.01 9.57
N LEU A 132 -5.70 7.31 10.27
CA LEU A 132 -4.26 7.51 10.11
C LEU A 132 -3.79 7.08 8.72
N ALA A 133 -4.22 5.91 8.25
CA ALA A 133 -3.87 5.39 6.93
C ALA A 133 -4.40 6.26 5.79
N ALA A 134 -5.57 6.90 5.97
CA ALA A 134 -6.14 7.83 5.00
C ALA A 134 -5.22 9.02 4.73
N SER A 135 -4.49 9.48 5.74
CA SER A 135 -3.51 10.58 5.60
C SER A 135 -2.31 10.21 4.73
N LEU A 136 -2.12 8.92 4.45
CA LEU A 136 -1.08 8.40 3.57
C LEU A 136 -1.63 8.06 2.18
N MET A 137 -2.92 8.22 1.88
CA MET A 137 -3.46 7.91 0.56
C MET A 137 -2.93 8.89 -0.49
N VAL A 138 -2.73 8.39 -1.71
CA VAL A 138 -2.33 9.19 -2.86
C VAL A 138 -3.55 9.45 -3.74
N ILE A 139 -3.72 10.70 -4.16
CA ILE A 139 -4.68 11.08 -5.20
C ILE A 139 -4.05 10.75 -6.55
N GLY A 140 -4.72 9.90 -7.32
CA GLY A 140 -4.23 9.36 -8.59
C GLY A 140 -4.95 8.05 -8.93
N PRO A 141 -4.89 7.60 -10.20
CA PRO A 141 -5.62 6.40 -10.64
C PRO A 141 -5.35 5.21 -9.72
N PRO A 142 -6.33 4.32 -9.51
CA PRO A 142 -6.13 3.12 -8.71
C PRO A 142 -4.89 2.35 -9.18
N GLY A 143 -4.02 1.97 -8.25
CA GLY A 143 -2.76 1.30 -8.57
C GLY A 143 -1.71 2.15 -9.27
N ALA A 144 -1.81 3.50 -9.24
CA ALA A 144 -0.78 4.39 -9.78
C ALA A 144 0.58 4.25 -9.08
N VAL A 145 0.56 3.84 -7.81
CA VAL A 145 1.73 3.65 -6.95
C VAL A 145 1.60 2.33 -6.19
N PRO A 146 1.66 1.18 -6.87
CA PRO A 146 1.36 -0.11 -6.25
C PRO A 146 2.36 -0.50 -5.15
N GLY A 147 3.61 0.00 -5.20
CA GLY A 147 4.54 -0.06 -4.09
C GLY A 147 4.11 0.72 -2.84
N HIS A 148 3.41 1.84 -3.02
CA HIS A 148 3.03 2.71 -1.92
C HIS A 148 1.98 2.09 -1.02
N GLU A 149 0.99 1.39 -1.58
CA GLU A 149 -0.13 0.82 -0.83
C GLU A 149 0.29 -0.08 0.35
N PRO A 150 1.09 -1.16 0.16
CA PRO A 150 1.54 -1.99 1.26
C PRO A 150 2.48 -1.26 2.22
N ALA A 151 3.33 -0.37 1.70
CA ALA A 151 4.30 0.36 2.50
C ALA A 151 3.62 1.40 3.42
N ALA A 152 2.61 2.10 2.92
CA ALA A 152 1.79 3.05 3.67
C ALA A 152 0.98 2.34 4.76
N ALA A 153 0.38 1.18 4.46
CA ALA A 153 -0.33 0.39 5.46
C ALA A 153 0.57 -0.08 6.61
N TRP A 154 1.76 -0.57 6.28
CA TRP A 154 2.75 -0.92 7.30
C TRP A 154 3.17 0.30 8.12
N LEU A 155 3.45 1.44 7.47
CA LEU A 155 3.84 2.67 8.15
C LEU A 155 2.73 3.19 9.07
N ALA A 156 1.47 3.15 8.64
CA ALA A 156 0.32 3.54 9.46
C ALA A 156 0.23 2.70 10.73
N LEU A 157 0.39 1.38 10.62
CA LEU A 157 0.40 0.49 11.78
C LEU A 157 1.59 0.78 12.72
N ARG A 158 2.79 1.00 12.18
CA ARG A 158 3.97 1.34 12.99
C ARG A 158 3.83 2.68 13.70
N ALA A 159 3.23 3.67 13.05
CA ALA A 159 2.92 4.96 13.66
C ALA A 159 1.86 4.81 14.76
N TRP A 160 0.82 4.00 14.52
CA TRP A 160 -0.18 3.65 15.52
C TRP A 160 0.43 2.97 16.75
N ASP A 161 1.29 1.97 16.56
CA ASP A 161 2.02 1.30 17.65
C ASP A 161 2.90 2.28 18.45
N ALA A 162 3.39 3.35 17.81
CA ALA A 162 4.16 4.41 18.45
C ALA A 162 3.28 5.47 19.16
N GLY A 163 1.95 5.29 19.17
CA GLY A 163 0.99 6.19 19.80
C GLY A 163 0.55 7.37 18.93
N VAL A 164 0.86 7.35 17.62
CA VAL A 164 0.34 8.35 16.68
C VAL A 164 -1.10 7.99 16.33
N THR A 165 -2.00 8.94 16.48
CA THR A 165 -3.42 8.79 16.14
C THR A 165 -3.76 9.67 14.94
N GLY A 166 -4.56 9.13 14.02
CA GLY A 166 -5.17 9.94 12.96
C GLY A 166 -6.16 10.95 13.52
N MET A 167 -6.52 11.95 12.71
CA MET A 167 -7.63 12.83 13.01
C MET A 167 -8.94 12.01 12.96
N PRO A 168 -9.77 11.99 14.02
CA PRO A 168 -11.04 11.27 14.00
C PRO A 168 -11.92 11.68 12.81
N GLY A 169 -12.39 10.70 12.04
CA GLY A 169 -13.18 10.92 10.83
C GLY A 169 -12.37 11.43 9.63
N GLY A 170 -11.04 11.42 9.71
CA GLY A 170 -10.12 11.82 8.65
C GLY A 170 -10.30 11.03 7.36
N LEU A 171 -10.62 9.73 7.43
CA LEU A 171 -10.95 8.94 6.26
C LEU A 171 -12.22 9.46 5.57
N ALA A 172 -13.32 9.60 6.32
CA ALA A 172 -14.58 10.08 5.78
C ALA A 172 -14.45 11.49 5.19
N HIS A 173 -13.71 12.37 5.87
CA HIS A 173 -13.40 13.71 5.38
C HIS A 173 -12.57 13.68 4.09
N THR A 174 -11.51 12.87 4.05
CA THR A 174 -10.65 12.74 2.86
C THR A 174 -11.45 12.24 1.66
N LEU A 175 -12.29 11.22 1.85
CA LEU A 175 -13.15 10.68 0.82
C LEU A 175 -14.17 11.73 0.34
N SER A 176 -14.82 12.47 1.25
CA SER A 176 -15.73 13.57 0.89
C SER A 176 -15.03 14.66 0.08
N VAL A 177 -13.87 15.15 0.51
CA VAL A 177 -13.13 16.20 -0.22
C VAL A 177 -12.75 15.74 -1.63
N VAL A 178 -12.35 14.48 -1.79
CA VAL A 178 -11.97 13.92 -3.08
C VAL A 178 -13.21 13.71 -3.98
N SER A 179 -14.34 13.28 -3.41
CA SER A 179 -15.61 13.14 -4.14
C SER A 179 -16.21 14.46 -4.57
N ASP A 180 -16.17 15.46 -3.69
CA ASP A 180 -16.78 16.78 -3.89
C ASP A 180 -15.86 17.72 -4.71
N GLY A 181 -14.55 17.45 -4.78
CA GLY A 181 -13.53 18.44 -5.17
C GLY A 181 -12.65 18.14 -6.39
N LEU A 182 -12.80 17.01 -7.09
CA LEU A 182 -12.01 16.73 -8.31
C LEU A 182 -12.76 16.96 -9.64
N ALA A 183 -14.08 17.20 -9.60
CA ALA A 183 -14.85 17.53 -10.81
C ALA A 183 -14.53 18.93 -11.36
N ASP A 184 -14.01 19.85 -10.52
CA ASP A 184 -13.78 21.26 -10.87
C ASP A 184 -12.30 21.67 -11.01
N ARG A 185 -11.36 20.71 -10.99
CA ARG A 185 -9.93 20.99 -11.28
C ARG A 185 -9.44 20.09 -12.39
N ALA A 186 -9.84 20.42 -13.63
CA ALA A 186 -8.98 20.15 -14.76
C ALA A 186 -7.61 20.79 -14.45
N PRO A 187 -6.48 20.08 -14.61
CA PRO A 187 -5.20 20.75 -14.54
C PRO A 187 -5.19 21.75 -15.69
N ALA A 188 -5.16 23.04 -15.40
CA ALA A 188 -4.45 23.94 -16.29
C ALA A 188 -3.01 23.43 -16.27
N GLY A 189 -2.66 22.55 -17.22
CA GLY A 189 -1.27 22.24 -17.48
C GLY A 189 -0.54 23.57 -17.66
N PRO A 190 0.74 23.66 -17.26
CA PRO A 190 1.51 24.88 -17.51
C PRO A 190 1.40 25.19 -19.00
N ASP A 191 1.03 26.42 -19.33
CA ASP A 191 1.03 26.87 -20.72
C ASP A 191 2.46 26.65 -21.23
N VAL A 192 2.58 26.01 -22.39
CA VAL A 192 3.87 25.80 -23.06
C VAL A 192 4.59 27.15 -23.24
N THR A 193 3.83 28.23 -23.36
CA THR A 193 4.33 29.61 -23.42
C THR A 193 5.04 30.02 -22.12
N ASP A 194 4.48 29.72 -20.94
CA ASP A 194 5.10 30.02 -19.63
C ASP A 194 6.39 29.22 -19.42
N VAL A 195 6.42 27.97 -19.90
CA VAL A 195 7.60 27.10 -19.83
C VAL A 195 8.70 27.61 -20.77
N VAL A 196 8.34 28.12 -21.96
CA VAL A 196 9.30 28.68 -22.92
C VAL A 196 9.85 30.02 -22.45
N GLU A 197 9.02 30.88 -21.84
CA GLU A 197 9.46 32.16 -21.27
C GLU A 197 10.38 31.98 -20.05
N ALA A 198 10.14 30.98 -19.21
CA ALA A 198 11.01 30.68 -18.07
C ALA A 198 12.36 30.05 -18.46
N LEU A 199 12.53 29.63 -19.72
CA LEU A 199 13.77 29.07 -20.27
C LEU A 199 14.58 30.10 -21.09
N ALA A 200 14.07 31.31 -21.27
CA ALA A 200 14.76 32.44 -21.90
C ALA A 200 15.44 33.35 -20.87
#